data_AF-A0A7S2WU74-F1
#
_entry.id   AF-A0A7S2WU74-F1
#
_cell.length_a   1.000
_cell.length_b   1.000
_cell.length_c   1.000
_cell.angle_alpha   90.00
_cell.angle_beta   90.00
_cell.angle_gamma   90.00
#
_symmetry.space_group_name_H-M   'P 1'
#
loop_
_entity.id
_entity.type
_entity.pdbx_description
1 polymer ?
#
loop_
_entity_poly.entity_id
_entity_poly.type
_entity_poly.pdbx_seq_one_letter_code
_entity_poly.pdbx_strand_id
1 'polypeptide(L)'
;PSGILCELAAEAMAPFLGETDPAVKSRSLRQAIWQCAAAGITSVQTNEIGEGWSAAEAWDMYADMETRGELPCRIFLTPASSEVGKPVAGSSRGHLITCHRVKIFSDGSLGAETAALREGYIREEEEGGVASPSD
;
A
#
# COMPACT_ATOMS: atom_id res chain seq x y z
N PRO A 1 -27.38 -15.61 -10.69
CA PRO A 1 -26.41 -14.82 -9.88
C PRO A 1 -25.62 -13.88 -10.78
N SER A 2 -25.49 -12.59 -10.42
CA SER A 2 -24.89 -11.54 -11.26
C SER A 2 -23.36 -11.48 -11.22
N GLY A 3 -22.73 -12.16 -10.25
CA GLY A 3 -21.27 -12.14 -10.07
C GLY A 3 -20.72 -10.83 -9.48
N ILE A 4 -21.58 -9.97 -8.93
CA ILE A 4 -21.19 -8.70 -8.31
C ILE A 4 -20.92 -8.93 -6.82
N LEU A 5 -19.75 -8.52 -6.35
CA LEU A 5 -19.35 -8.54 -4.94
C LEU A 5 -19.22 -7.10 -4.44
N CYS A 6 -19.83 -6.78 -3.30
CA CYS A 6 -19.78 -5.46 -2.67
C CYS A 6 -19.35 -5.60 -1.20
N GLU A 7 -18.75 -4.54 -0.66
CA GLU A 7 -18.40 -4.41 0.77
C GLU A 7 -17.65 -5.64 1.30
N LEU A 8 -18.12 -6.24 2.41
CA LEU A 8 -17.52 -7.39 3.06
C LEU A 8 -17.31 -8.60 2.13
N ALA A 9 -18.17 -8.76 1.12
CA ALA A 9 -18.00 -9.85 0.15
C ALA A 9 -16.80 -9.61 -0.79
N ALA A 10 -16.46 -8.35 -1.07
CA ALA A 10 -15.25 -8.00 -1.81
C ALA A 10 -14.01 -8.13 -0.92
N GLU A 11 -14.09 -7.72 0.35
CA GLU A 11 -13.00 -7.88 1.34
C GLU A 11 -12.65 -9.35 1.58
N ALA A 12 -13.66 -10.21 1.70
CA ALA A 12 -13.46 -11.65 1.86
C ALA A 12 -12.72 -12.29 0.67
N MET A 13 -12.77 -11.66 -0.51
CA MET A 13 -12.03 -12.12 -1.67
C MET A 13 -10.60 -11.60 -1.71
N ALA A 14 -10.27 -10.51 -1.02
CA ALA A 14 -8.94 -9.88 -1.08
C ALA A 14 -7.76 -10.85 -0.87
N PRO A 15 -7.80 -11.85 0.05
CA PRO A 15 -6.70 -12.81 0.20
C PRO A 15 -6.47 -13.71 -1.03
N PHE A 16 -7.47 -13.86 -1.88
CA PHE A 16 -7.42 -14.64 -3.13
C PHE A 16 -7.13 -13.75 -4.34
N LEU A 17 -7.15 -12.42 -4.16
CA LEU A 17 -6.84 -11.43 -5.17
C LEU A 17 -5.37 -11.03 -5.02
N GLY A 18 -4.65 -10.99 -6.14
CA GLY A 18 -3.24 -10.64 -6.16
C GLY A 18 -2.49 -11.45 -7.21
N GLU A 19 -1.53 -10.81 -7.84
CA GLU A 19 -0.60 -11.53 -8.70
C GLU A 19 0.27 -12.45 -7.84
N THR A 20 0.39 -13.71 -8.23
CA THR A 20 1.21 -14.70 -7.52
C THR A 20 2.47 -15.05 -8.28
N ASP A 21 2.53 -14.74 -9.58
CA ASP A 21 3.70 -14.96 -10.41
C ASP A 21 4.82 -13.95 -10.05
N PRO A 22 5.97 -14.42 -9.51
CA PRO A 22 7.09 -13.55 -9.16
C PRO A 22 7.63 -12.75 -10.35
N ALA A 23 7.57 -13.29 -11.58
CA ALA A 23 8.05 -12.62 -12.77
C ALA A 23 7.16 -11.42 -13.14
N VAL A 24 5.84 -11.56 -12.96
CA VAL A 24 4.90 -10.45 -13.18
C VAL A 24 5.08 -9.39 -12.10
N LYS A 25 5.18 -9.78 -10.82
CA LYS A 25 5.47 -8.84 -9.71
C LYS A 25 6.74 -8.03 -9.97
N SER A 26 7.84 -8.71 -10.29
CA SER A 26 9.13 -8.08 -10.57
C SER A 26 9.04 -7.11 -11.74
N ARG A 27 8.36 -7.50 -12.84
CA ARG A 27 8.15 -6.63 -14.00
C ARG A 27 7.34 -5.40 -13.65
N SER A 28 6.23 -5.56 -12.93
CA SER A 28 5.35 -4.46 -12.51
C SER A 28 6.08 -3.48 -11.58
N LEU A 29 6.82 -4.00 -10.60
CA LEU A 29 7.61 -3.18 -9.70
C LEU A 29 8.68 -2.39 -10.44
N ARG A 30 9.45 -3.06 -11.31
CA ARG A 30 10.47 -2.42 -12.14
C ARG A 30 9.85 -1.29 -12.97
N GLN A 31 8.73 -1.56 -13.63
CA GLN A 31 8.04 -0.56 -14.43
C GLN A 31 7.61 0.66 -13.58
N ALA A 32 7.03 0.44 -12.40
CA ALA A 32 6.58 1.52 -11.53
C ALA A 32 7.75 2.44 -11.09
N ILE A 33 8.88 1.87 -10.65
CA ILE A 33 10.03 2.69 -10.23
C ILE A 33 10.62 3.45 -11.42
N TRP A 34 10.70 2.82 -12.60
CA TRP A 34 11.20 3.50 -13.80
C TRP A 34 10.27 4.61 -14.29
N GLN A 35 8.95 4.49 -14.09
CA GLN A 35 8.01 5.57 -14.33
C GLN A 35 8.26 6.75 -13.38
N CYS A 36 8.54 6.49 -12.10
CA CYS A 36 8.95 7.54 -11.16
C CYS A 36 10.22 8.26 -11.64
N ALA A 37 11.26 7.50 -12.01
CA ALA A 37 12.51 8.07 -12.51
C ALA A 37 12.31 8.89 -13.79
N ALA A 38 11.48 8.41 -14.74
CA ALA A 38 11.15 9.13 -15.97
C ALA A 38 10.41 10.46 -15.70
N ALA A 39 9.68 10.55 -14.59
CA ALA A 39 9.05 11.77 -14.12
C ALA A 39 9.98 12.69 -13.30
N GLY A 40 11.27 12.34 -13.17
CA GLY A 40 12.24 13.10 -12.39
C GLY A 40 12.20 12.83 -10.88
N ILE A 41 11.45 11.81 -10.43
CA ILE A 41 11.42 11.41 -9.02
C ILE A 41 12.67 10.58 -8.73
N THR A 42 13.52 11.07 -7.82
CA THR A 42 14.79 10.43 -7.48
C THR A 42 14.75 9.62 -6.20
N SER A 43 13.65 9.69 -5.45
CA SER A 43 13.46 8.97 -4.19
C SER A 43 11.98 8.74 -3.90
N VAL A 44 11.64 7.57 -3.36
CA VAL A 44 10.27 7.20 -3.02
C VAL A 44 10.20 6.60 -1.62
N GLN A 45 9.10 6.89 -0.92
CA GLN A 45 8.70 6.15 0.25
C GLN A 45 7.60 5.18 -0.15
N THR A 46 7.85 3.88 0.01
CA THR A 46 6.87 2.85 -0.32
C THR A 46 6.15 2.40 0.96
N ASN A 47 4.88 2.03 0.81
CA ASN A 47 4.05 1.54 1.91
C ASN A 47 3.60 0.13 1.54
N GLU A 48 4.20 -0.85 2.20
CA GLU A 48 3.94 -2.27 1.93
C GLU A 48 2.81 -2.72 2.86
N ILE A 49 1.57 -2.57 2.40
CA ILE A 49 0.35 -2.78 3.20
C ILE A 49 -0.28 -4.17 3.03
N GLY A 50 0.44 -5.11 2.41
CA GLY A 50 0.05 -6.53 2.36
C GLY A 50 -0.96 -6.90 1.27
N GLU A 51 -1.36 -5.98 0.40
CA GLU A 51 -2.24 -6.27 -0.74
C GLU A 51 -1.42 -6.86 -1.90
N GLY A 52 -1.19 -8.16 -1.87
CA GLY A 52 -0.58 -8.93 -2.97
C GLY A 52 0.93 -9.14 -2.90
N TRP A 53 1.64 -8.55 -1.92
CA TRP A 53 3.05 -8.82 -1.61
C TRP A 53 3.43 -8.29 -0.22
N SER A 54 4.44 -8.91 0.40
CA SER A 54 4.99 -8.57 1.70
C SER A 54 6.11 -7.54 1.61
N ALA A 55 6.31 -6.79 2.69
CA ALA A 55 7.46 -5.90 2.85
C ALA A 55 8.81 -6.62 2.69
N ALA A 56 8.89 -7.88 3.09
CA ALA A 56 10.08 -8.71 2.90
C ALA A 56 10.33 -9.06 1.42
N GLU A 57 9.30 -9.45 0.67
CA GLU A 57 9.43 -9.68 -0.78
C GLU A 57 9.88 -8.40 -1.50
N ALA A 58 9.28 -7.25 -1.16
CA ALA A 58 9.66 -5.97 -1.72
C ALA A 58 11.13 -5.63 -1.46
N TRP A 59 11.55 -5.80 -0.21
CA TRP A 59 12.93 -5.58 0.23
C TRP A 59 13.95 -6.40 -0.58
N ASP A 60 13.65 -7.68 -0.82
CA ASP A 60 14.52 -8.55 -1.61
C ASP A 60 14.52 -8.18 -3.09
N MET A 61 13.37 -7.82 -3.67
CA MET A 61 13.30 -7.39 -5.07
C MET A 61 14.07 -6.08 -5.33
N TYR A 62 13.93 -5.08 -4.47
CA TYR A 62 14.72 -3.85 -4.61
C TYR A 62 16.22 -4.13 -4.49
N ALA A 63 16.63 -5.00 -3.55
CA ALA A 63 18.04 -5.34 -3.34
C ALA A 63 18.64 -6.07 -4.56
N ASP A 64 17.88 -6.96 -5.20
CA ASP A 64 18.27 -7.60 -6.44
C ASP A 64 18.42 -6.58 -7.58
N MET A 65 17.45 -5.66 -7.72
CA MET A 65 17.52 -4.59 -8.73
C MET A 65 18.74 -3.67 -8.51
N GLU A 66 19.04 -3.31 -7.26
CA GLU A 66 20.23 -2.52 -6.94
C GLU A 66 21.51 -3.27 -7.30
N THR A 67 21.60 -4.55 -6.97
CA THR A 67 22.75 -5.41 -7.29
C THR A 67 22.98 -5.50 -8.80
N ARG A 68 21.91 -5.46 -9.60
CA ARG A 68 21.97 -5.43 -11.08
C ARG A 68 22.18 -4.03 -11.67
N GLY A 69 22.22 -2.98 -10.84
CA GLY A 69 22.32 -1.59 -11.31
C GLY A 69 21.04 -1.08 -11.99
N GLU A 70 19.90 -1.71 -11.74
CA GLU A 70 18.61 -1.44 -12.40
C GLU A 70 17.67 -0.58 -11.55
N LEU A 71 18.08 -0.18 -10.35
CA LEU A 71 17.29 0.62 -9.41
C LEU A 71 17.55 2.12 -9.61
N PRO A 72 16.65 2.89 -10.25
CA PRO A 72 16.93 4.28 -10.62
C PRO A 72 16.59 5.29 -9.51
N CYS A 73 15.94 4.86 -8.43
CA CYS A 73 15.48 5.73 -7.33
C CYS A 73 15.94 5.18 -5.98
N ARG A 74 16.16 6.06 -5.00
CA ARG A 74 16.34 5.66 -3.60
C ARG A 74 15.00 5.24 -3.00
N ILE A 75 15.01 4.12 -2.28
CA ILE A 75 13.83 3.51 -1.67
C ILE A 75 13.89 3.65 -0.15
N PHE A 76 12.86 4.28 0.41
CA PHE A 76 12.56 4.31 1.84
C PHE A 76 11.37 3.38 2.10
N LEU A 77 11.65 2.11 2.31
CA LEU A 77 10.62 1.09 2.49
C LEU A 77 9.94 1.24 3.86
N THR A 78 8.61 1.11 3.88
CA THR A 78 7.78 1.20 5.09
C THR A 78 6.89 -0.04 5.18
N PRO A 79 7.21 -1.04 6.03
CA PRO A 79 6.30 -2.15 6.31
C PRO A 79 5.01 -1.69 6.99
N ALA A 80 3.95 -2.45 6.79
CA ALA A 80 2.77 -2.43 7.65
C ALA A 80 3.10 -2.79 9.10
N SER A 81 2.24 -2.40 10.03
CA SER A 81 2.33 -2.78 11.44
C SER A 81 2.32 -4.30 11.68
N SER A 82 1.67 -5.07 10.80
CA SER A 82 1.67 -6.54 10.83
C SER A 82 3.01 -7.17 10.41
N GLU A 83 3.90 -6.40 9.76
CA GLU A 83 5.18 -6.85 9.22
C GLU A 83 6.37 -6.18 9.92
N VAL A 84 6.17 -5.64 11.12
CA VAL A 84 7.25 -5.09 11.93
C VAL A 84 8.36 -6.13 12.12
N GLY A 85 9.60 -5.73 11.81
CA GLY A 85 10.76 -6.61 11.85
C GLY A 85 11.04 -7.35 10.53
N LYS A 86 10.23 -7.14 9.48
CA LYS A 86 10.34 -7.80 8.18
C LYS A 86 10.24 -6.78 7.03
N PRO A 87 11.29 -6.01 6.71
CA PRO A 87 12.65 -6.12 7.23
C PRO A 87 12.84 -5.38 8.57
N VAL A 88 13.93 -5.69 9.27
CA VAL A 88 14.24 -5.11 10.59
C VAL A 88 14.33 -3.59 10.49
N ALA A 89 13.60 -2.88 11.34
CA ALA A 89 13.68 -1.43 11.40
C ALA A 89 15.11 -0.97 11.75
N GLY A 90 15.60 0.06 11.09
CA GLY A 90 17.01 0.47 11.19
C GLY A 90 17.90 -0.15 10.10
N SER A 91 17.40 -1.11 9.32
CA SER A 91 18.21 -1.78 8.31
C SER A 91 18.39 -0.94 7.04
N SER A 92 19.52 -1.16 6.39
CA SER A 92 19.80 -0.72 5.03
C SER A 92 20.30 -1.92 4.22
N ARG A 93 20.05 -1.88 2.92
CA ARG A 93 20.71 -2.77 1.95
C ARG A 93 21.26 -1.91 0.83
N GLY A 94 22.51 -2.17 0.48
CA GLY A 94 23.25 -1.33 -0.44
C GLY A 94 23.31 0.13 0.01
N HIS A 95 23.20 1.04 -0.95
CA HIS A 95 23.27 2.49 -0.77
C HIS A 95 21.95 3.19 -1.14
N LEU A 96 21.03 2.48 -1.78
CA LEU A 96 19.76 3.02 -2.25
C LEU A 96 18.55 2.55 -1.44
N ILE A 97 18.67 1.57 -0.53
CA ILE A 97 17.51 0.96 0.13
C ILE A 97 17.62 1.04 1.65
N THR A 98 16.57 1.57 2.29
CA THR A 98 16.50 1.70 3.76
C THR A 98 15.12 1.35 4.30
N CYS A 99 15.07 0.80 5.52
CA CYS A 99 13.85 0.56 6.29
C CYS A 99 14.02 1.13 7.70
N HIS A 100 13.36 2.25 7.99
CA HIS A 100 13.47 2.96 9.28
C HIS A 100 12.13 3.28 9.94
N ARG A 101 11.02 2.83 9.33
CA ARG A 101 9.69 3.35 9.58
C ARG A 101 8.66 2.23 9.46
N VAL A 102 7.50 2.41 10.09
CA VAL A 102 6.36 1.49 10.03
C VAL A 102 5.12 2.33 9.73
N LYS A 103 4.24 1.81 8.88
CA LYS A 103 2.97 2.47 8.52
C LYS A 103 1.87 1.96 9.44
N ILE A 104 1.14 2.89 10.05
CA ILE A 104 -0.05 2.63 10.88
C ILE A 104 -1.21 3.41 10.28
N PHE A 105 -2.39 2.77 10.25
CA PHE A 105 -3.66 3.40 9.91
C PHE A 105 -4.45 3.60 11.20
N SER A 106 -4.94 4.82 11.42
CA SER A 106 -5.82 5.17 12.54
C SER A 106 -7.29 4.96 12.21
N ASP A 107 -7.65 5.19 10.94
CA ASP A 107 -9.01 5.31 10.42
C ASP A 107 -8.97 5.16 8.89
N GLY A 108 -10.14 5.30 8.25
CA GLY A 108 -10.30 5.15 6.81
C GLY A 108 -10.13 6.45 6.03
N SER A 109 -10.96 6.64 5.00
CA SER A 109 -10.87 7.78 4.10
C SER A 109 -12.17 8.60 4.11
N LEU A 110 -12.05 9.88 3.74
CA LEU A 110 -13.21 10.78 3.65
C LEU A 110 -14.18 10.35 2.55
N GLY A 111 -13.68 9.89 1.40
CA GLY A 111 -14.51 9.51 0.25
C GLY A 111 -15.37 8.27 0.49
N ALA A 112 -14.91 7.38 1.37
CA ALA A 112 -15.69 6.22 1.82
C ALA A 112 -16.45 6.50 3.13
N GLU A 113 -16.42 7.74 3.63
CA GLU A 113 -16.97 8.16 4.93
C GLU A 113 -16.51 7.29 6.12
N THR A 114 -15.26 6.80 6.07
CA THR A 114 -14.65 5.93 7.11
C THR A 114 -13.53 6.60 7.89
N ALA A 115 -13.15 7.83 7.54
CA ALA A 115 -12.26 8.64 8.37
C ALA A 115 -12.96 9.02 9.69
N ALA A 116 -12.21 9.03 10.79
CA ALA A 116 -12.71 9.35 12.12
C ALA A 116 -12.74 10.88 12.31
N LEU A 117 -13.94 11.44 12.44
CA LEU A 117 -14.15 12.88 12.61
C LEU A 117 -14.52 13.22 14.05
N ARG A 118 -14.26 14.47 14.46
CA ARG A 118 -14.72 14.99 15.77
C ARG A 118 -16.21 15.28 15.79
N GLU A 119 -16.77 15.58 14.63
CA GLU A 119 -18.18 15.88 14.37
C GLU A 119 -18.64 15.03 13.18
N GLY A 120 -19.95 14.85 13.01
CA GLY A 120 -20.47 14.03 11.92
C GLY A 120 -20.07 14.53 10.52
N TYR A 121 -20.09 13.63 9.53
CA TYR A 121 -19.94 14.01 8.13
C TYR A 121 -21.03 15.03 7.76
N ILE A 122 -20.63 16.13 7.11
CA ILE A 122 -21.58 17.04 6.49
C ILE A 122 -22.14 16.34 5.27
N ARG A 123 -23.40 15.93 5.34
CA ARG A 123 -24.16 15.51 4.19
C ARG A 123 -25.04 16.68 3.78
N GLU A 124 -24.96 17.09 2.52
CA GLU A 124 -26.05 17.88 1.94
C GLU A 124 -27.33 17.04 2.11
N GLU A 125 -28.43 17.63 2.57
CA GLU A 125 -29.66 16.90 2.87
C GLU A 125 -30.01 15.99 1.68
N GLU A 126 -29.98 14.67 1.89
CA GLU A 126 -30.61 13.75 0.96
C GLU A 126 -32.07 14.17 0.86
N GLU A 127 -32.53 14.59 -0.33
CA GLU A 127 -33.95 14.63 -0.63
C GLU A 127 -34.52 13.21 -0.47
N GLY A 128 -34.94 12.85 0.75
CA GLY A 128 -35.71 11.63 1.05
C GLY A 128 -35.12 10.62 2.06
N GLY A 129 -33.98 10.87 2.71
CA GLY A 129 -33.35 9.90 3.63
C GLY A 129 -33.77 10.06 5.11
N VAL A 130 -34.34 9.00 5.71
CA VAL A 130 -34.75 8.98 7.14
C VAL A 130 -33.53 9.08 8.05
N ALA A 131 -33.49 10.11 8.89
CA ALA A 131 -32.48 10.27 9.93
C ALA A 131 -32.53 9.09 10.92
N SER A 132 -31.46 8.31 11.00
CA SER A 132 -31.19 7.42 12.13
C SER A 132 -30.77 8.25 13.35
N PRO A 133 -31.27 7.98 14.57
CA PRO A 133 -30.95 8.76 15.74
C PRO A 133 -29.49 8.55 16.14
N SER A 134 -28.84 9.64 16.60
CA SER A 134 -27.57 9.62 17.31
C SER A 134 -27.75 9.04 18.71
N ASP A 135 -26.94 8.05 19.08
CA ASP A 135 -26.68 7.67 20.48
C ASP A 135 -25.65 8.63 21.12
#